data_AF-A0A831SPA1-F1
#
_entry.id   AF-A0A831SPA1-F1
#
_cell.length_a   1.000
_cell.length_b   1.000
_cell.length_c   1.000
_cell.angle_alpha   90.00
_cell.angle_beta   90.00
_cell.angle_gamma   90.00
#
_symmetry.space_group_name_H-M   'P 1'
#
loop_
_entity.id
_entity.type
_entity.pdbx_description
1 polymer ?
#
loop_
_entity_poly.entity_id
_entity_poly.type
_entity_poly.pdbx_seq_one_letter_code
_entity_poly.pdbx_strand_id
1 'polypeptide(L)'
;AERRKKAEKFGIKTENLDTWVKRTFGYEEKSIDETLKKSVFAEFDFPSWALERTLDEDIGYSYLPLIGLAEAVNVEVPVTKAMTELFGIIFGKNYWKIGITLDKLGLKNLTKDEIVRFLESGSL
;
A
#
# COMPACT_ATOMS: atom_id res chain seq x y z
N ALA A 1 0.05 6.21 -8.16
CA ALA A 1 1.31 6.38 -8.92
C ALA A 1 2.51 5.78 -8.19
N GLU A 2 2.72 6.14 -6.91
CA GLU A 2 3.79 5.65 -6.02
C GLU A 2 4.01 4.13 -6.07
N ARG A 3 2.92 3.35 -5.93
CA ARG A 3 2.96 1.87 -6.04
C ARG A 3 3.67 1.39 -7.31
N ARG A 4 3.33 1.96 -8.47
CA ARG A 4 3.87 1.55 -9.77
C ARG A 4 5.33 1.95 -9.91
N LYS A 5 5.68 3.19 -9.54
CA LYS A 5 7.06 3.70 -9.56
C LYS A 5 8.01 2.83 -8.74
N LYS A 6 7.58 2.40 -7.55
CA LYS A 6 8.35 1.45 -6.75
C LYS A 6 8.45 0.08 -7.41
N ALA A 7 7.34 -0.50 -7.87
CA ALA A 7 7.32 -1.82 -8.50
C ALA A 7 8.25 -1.89 -9.72
N GLU A 8 8.30 -0.83 -10.53
CA GLU A 8 9.22 -0.71 -11.67
C GLU A 8 10.70 -0.83 -11.26
N LYS A 9 11.11 -0.30 -10.09
CA LYS A 9 12.47 -0.50 -9.57
C LYS A 9 12.78 -1.95 -9.22
N PHE A 10 11.77 -2.72 -8.85
CA PHE A 10 11.89 -4.16 -8.66
C PHE A 10 11.80 -4.96 -9.98
N GLY A 11 11.62 -4.31 -11.13
CA GLY A 11 11.40 -4.98 -12.41
C GLY A 11 9.99 -5.56 -12.58
N ILE A 12 9.06 -5.17 -11.70
CA ILE A 12 7.69 -5.69 -11.68
C ILE A 12 6.78 -4.73 -12.44
N LYS A 13 6.18 -5.21 -13.53
CA LYS A 13 5.12 -4.48 -14.23
C LYS A 13 3.81 -4.66 -13.45
N THR A 14 3.21 -3.55 -13.04
CA THR A 14 1.92 -3.54 -12.34
C THR A 14 0.85 -2.92 -13.21
N GLU A 15 -0.36 -3.49 -13.19
CA GLU A 15 -1.50 -2.88 -13.89
C GLU A 15 -1.91 -1.56 -13.22
N ASN A 16 -2.47 -0.61 -13.97
CA ASN A 16 -2.99 0.63 -13.41
C ASN A 16 -4.37 0.41 -12.77
N LEU A 17 -4.83 1.34 -11.93
CA LEU A 17 -6.08 1.17 -11.19
C LEU A 17 -7.28 1.02 -12.14
N ASP A 18 -7.35 1.83 -13.20
CA ASP A 18 -8.47 1.86 -14.13
C ASP A 18 -8.64 0.52 -14.89
N THR A 19 -7.51 -0.09 -15.29
CA THR A 19 -7.52 -1.43 -15.92
C THR A 19 -8.04 -2.48 -14.95
N TRP A 20 -7.60 -2.41 -13.70
CA TRP A 20 -8.00 -3.36 -12.67
C TRP A 20 -9.48 -3.26 -12.33
N VAL A 21 -9.96 -2.03 -12.19
CA VAL A 21 -11.36 -1.69 -11.95
C VAL A 21 -12.25 -2.18 -13.10
N LYS A 22 -11.88 -1.88 -14.35
CA LYS A 22 -12.61 -2.35 -15.53
C LYS A 22 -12.67 -3.87 -15.60
N ARG A 23 -11.53 -4.53 -15.39
CA ARG A 23 -11.44 -6.01 -15.44
C ARG A 23 -12.20 -6.70 -14.30
N THR A 24 -12.21 -6.10 -13.11
CA THR A 24 -12.75 -6.74 -11.89
C THR A 24 -14.23 -6.41 -11.67
N PHE A 25 -14.64 -5.18 -11.96
CA PHE A 25 -15.96 -4.66 -11.67
C PHE A 25 -16.74 -4.19 -12.90
N GLY A 26 -16.13 -4.17 -14.08
CA GLY A 26 -16.81 -3.77 -15.33
C GLY A 26 -17.04 -2.26 -15.50
N TYR A 27 -16.48 -1.44 -14.61
CA TYR A 27 -16.59 0.02 -14.65
C TYR A 27 -15.60 0.64 -15.65
N GLU A 28 -16.05 1.59 -16.46
CA GLU A 28 -15.27 2.19 -17.56
C GLU A 28 -15.21 3.73 -17.52
N GLU A 29 -15.50 4.33 -16.37
CA GLU A 29 -15.50 5.78 -16.21
C GLU A 29 -14.09 6.38 -16.33
N LYS A 30 -14.04 7.70 -16.54
CA LYS A 30 -12.78 8.41 -16.81
C LYS A 30 -11.96 8.65 -15.54
N SER A 31 -12.56 8.47 -14.37
CA SER A 31 -11.93 8.72 -13.08
C SER A 31 -12.49 7.81 -12.00
N ILE A 32 -11.66 7.58 -10.97
CA ILE A 32 -12.05 6.78 -9.81
C ILE A 32 -13.25 7.37 -9.07
N ASP A 33 -13.41 8.70 -9.06
CA ASP A 33 -14.55 9.34 -8.40
C ASP A 33 -15.86 9.10 -9.15
N GLU A 34 -15.85 9.13 -10.49
CA GLU A 34 -17.01 8.79 -11.31
C GLU A 34 -17.37 7.31 -11.14
N THR A 35 -16.37 6.42 -11.15
CA THR A 35 -16.57 4.99 -10.91
C THR A 35 -17.20 4.76 -9.54
N LEU A 36 -16.66 5.32 -8.46
CA LEU A 36 -17.17 5.09 -7.10
C LEU A 36 -18.62 5.53 -6.97
N LYS A 37 -18.99 6.70 -7.53
CA LYS A 37 -20.38 7.23 -7.51
C LYS A 37 -21.39 6.36 -8.26
N LYS A 38 -20.96 5.61 -9.27
CA LYS A 38 -21.83 4.69 -10.05
C LYS A 38 -21.75 3.25 -9.57
N SER A 39 -20.81 2.96 -8.67
CA SER A 39 -20.59 1.61 -8.21
C SER A 39 -21.63 1.18 -7.18
N VAL A 40 -21.71 -0.13 -6.93
CA VAL A 40 -22.46 -0.68 -5.80
C VAL A 40 -22.01 -0.12 -4.45
N PHE A 41 -20.84 0.51 -4.38
CA PHE A 41 -20.31 1.14 -3.17
C PHE A 41 -20.84 2.56 -2.93
N ALA A 42 -21.53 3.19 -3.89
CA ALA A 42 -22.03 4.55 -3.74
C ALA A 42 -23.07 4.68 -2.60
N GLU A 43 -23.85 3.62 -2.38
CA GLU A 43 -24.87 3.54 -1.33
C GLU A 43 -24.40 2.73 -0.12
N PHE A 44 -23.14 2.28 -0.12
CA PHE A 44 -22.62 1.45 0.96
C PHE A 44 -22.37 2.31 2.20
N ASP A 45 -23.19 2.11 3.24
CA ASP A 45 -22.94 2.69 4.56
C ASP A 45 -21.80 1.93 5.23
N PHE A 46 -20.62 2.55 5.29
CA PHE A 46 -19.43 1.95 5.88
C PHE A 46 -19.32 2.35 7.34
N PRO A 47 -19.62 1.46 8.30
CA PRO A 47 -19.64 1.84 9.70
C PRO A 47 -18.23 2.21 10.18
N SER A 48 -18.14 3.20 11.06
CA SER A 48 -16.86 3.76 11.52
C SER A 48 -15.90 2.73 12.11
N TRP A 49 -16.41 1.74 12.85
CA TRP A 49 -15.59 0.66 13.41
C TRP A 49 -14.99 -0.24 12.33
N ALA A 50 -15.71 -0.47 11.22
CA ALA A 50 -15.19 -1.24 10.10
C ALA A 50 -14.11 -0.41 9.39
N LEU A 51 -14.29 0.92 9.29
CA LEU A 51 -13.32 1.80 8.64
C LEU A 51 -12.00 1.81 9.39
N GLU A 52 -12.05 1.96 10.72
CA GLU A 52 -10.87 1.87 11.56
C GLU A 52 -10.16 0.53 11.39
N ARG A 53 -10.90 -0.59 11.40
CA ARG A 53 -10.31 -1.92 11.20
C ARG A 53 -9.65 -2.07 9.83
N THR A 54 -10.31 -1.63 8.76
CA THR A 54 -9.77 -1.70 7.40
C THR A 54 -8.52 -0.84 7.26
N LEU A 55 -8.49 0.35 7.86
CA LEU A 55 -7.32 1.22 7.82
C LEU A 55 -6.18 0.71 8.71
N ASP A 56 -6.47 0.09 9.86
CA ASP A 56 -5.45 -0.58 10.66
C ASP A 56 -4.78 -1.71 9.86
N GLU A 57 -5.57 -2.49 9.13
CA GLU A 57 -5.07 -3.58 8.28
C GLU A 57 -4.22 -3.03 7.13
N ASP A 58 -4.77 -2.09 6.36
CA ASP A 58 -4.08 -1.52 5.20
C ASP A 58 -2.81 -0.77 5.59
N ILE A 59 -2.86 0.06 6.64
CA ILE A 59 -1.71 0.85 7.04
C ILE A 59 -0.66 -0.05 7.69
N GLY A 60 -1.08 -0.86 8.65
CA GLY A 60 -0.18 -1.69 9.45
C GLY A 60 0.51 -2.80 8.66
N TYR A 61 -0.20 -3.44 7.74
CA TYR A 61 0.29 -4.64 7.05
C TYR A 61 0.62 -4.41 5.57
N SER A 62 0.12 -3.34 4.96
CA SER A 62 0.41 -3.02 3.55
C SER A 62 1.28 -1.77 3.42
N TYR A 63 0.90 -0.64 4.00
CA TYR A 63 1.60 0.64 3.73
C TYR A 63 3.01 0.63 4.32
N LEU A 64 3.17 0.26 5.59
CA LEU A 64 4.48 0.26 6.26
C LEU A 64 5.54 -0.61 5.55
N PRO A 65 5.29 -1.89 5.21
CA PRO A 65 6.29 -2.67 4.48
C PRO A 65 6.49 -2.12 3.06
N LEU A 66 5.43 -1.62 2.41
CA LEU A 66 5.53 -1.01 1.09
C LEU A 66 6.34 0.30 1.10
N ILE A 67 6.31 1.07 2.19
CA ILE A 67 7.14 2.27 2.36
C ILE A 67 8.60 1.86 2.52
N GLY A 68 8.91 0.91 3.40
CA GLY A 68 10.29 0.46 3.56
C GLY A 68 10.86 -0.16 2.28
N LEU A 69 10.06 -0.91 1.51
CA LEU A 69 10.48 -1.39 0.18
C LEU A 69 10.77 -0.24 -0.79
N ALA A 70 10.08 0.89 -0.67
CA ALA A 70 10.35 2.07 -1.49
C ALA A 70 11.69 2.71 -1.12
N GLU A 71 11.98 2.80 0.18
CA GLU A 71 13.24 3.31 0.72
C GLU A 71 14.44 2.45 0.27
N ALA A 72 14.31 1.12 0.31
CA ALA A 72 15.33 0.18 -0.16
C ALA A 72 15.72 0.35 -1.64
N VAL A 73 14.86 0.98 -2.44
CA VAL A 73 15.11 1.28 -3.86
C VAL A 73 15.16 2.78 -4.18
N ASN A 74 15.34 3.63 -3.16
CA ASN A 74 15.43 5.08 -3.28
C ASN A 74 14.25 5.71 -4.04
N VAL A 75 13.03 5.25 -3.76
CA VAL A 75 11.78 5.82 -4.30
C VAL A 75 11.00 6.50 -3.19
N GLU A 76 10.75 7.80 -3.35
CA GLU A 76 9.87 8.53 -2.45
C GLU A 76 8.40 8.15 -2.65
N VAL A 77 7.69 8.01 -1.53
CA VAL A 77 6.25 7.72 -1.44
C VAL A 77 5.55 8.68 -0.46
N PRO A 78 5.65 10.01 -0.68
CA PRO A 78 5.20 11.01 0.28
C PRO A 78 3.70 10.92 0.61
N VAL A 79 2.85 10.57 -0.36
CA VAL A 79 1.40 10.46 -0.14
C VAL A 79 1.09 9.24 0.74
N THR A 80 1.70 8.09 0.45
CA THR A 80 1.55 6.89 1.28
C THR A 80 2.01 7.16 2.72
N LYS A 81 3.16 7.83 2.90
CA LYS A 81 3.65 8.26 4.23
C LYS A 81 2.68 9.23 4.92
N ALA A 82 2.18 10.24 4.22
CA ALA A 82 1.24 11.20 4.78
C ALA A 82 -0.06 10.54 5.26
N MET A 83 -0.57 9.55 4.53
CA MET A 83 -1.75 8.78 4.94
C MET A 83 -1.49 7.98 6.22
N THR A 84 -0.31 7.35 6.34
CA THR A 84 0.11 6.66 7.57
C THR A 84 0.13 7.60 8.78
N GLU A 85 0.70 8.81 8.64
CA GLU A 85 0.72 9.79 9.73
C GLU A 85 -0.66 10.32 10.08
N LEU A 86 -1.45 10.69 9.06
CA LEU A 86 -2.78 11.27 9.25
C LEU A 86 -3.70 10.33 10.02
N PHE A 87 -3.79 9.06 9.60
CA PHE A 87 -4.64 8.10 10.28
C PHE A 87 -4.07 7.68 11.63
N GLY A 88 -2.75 7.70 11.80
CA GLY A 88 -2.13 7.51 13.11
C GLY A 88 -2.62 8.56 14.11
N ILE A 89 -2.69 9.82 13.69
CA ILE A 89 -3.24 10.92 14.50
C ILE A 89 -4.74 10.72 14.76
N ILE A 90 -5.53 10.42 13.73
CA ILE A 90 -7.00 10.25 13.84
C ILE A 90 -7.36 9.16 14.84
N PHE A 91 -6.67 8.02 14.81
CA PHE A 91 -6.97 6.88 15.68
C PHE A 91 -6.13 6.83 16.96
N GLY A 92 -5.25 7.81 17.20
CA GLY A 92 -4.37 7.84 18.37
C GLY A 92 -3.35 6.69 18.39
N LYS A 93 -2.90 6.25 17.21
CA LYS A 93 -2.00 5.10 17.01
C LYS A 93 -0.67 5.54 16.41
N ASN A 94 0.41 4.92 16.88
CA ASN A 94 1.70 5.01 16.20
C ASN A 94 1.91 3.76 15.34
N TYR A 95 1.52 3.85 14.06
CA TYR A 95 1.62 2.73 13.12
C TYR A 95 3.05 2.24 12.94
N TRP A 96 4.06 3.12 12.94
CA TRP A 96 5.48 2.72 12.88
C TRP A 96 5.90 1.82 14.03
N LYS A 97 5.28 1.97 15.21
CA LYS A 97 5.53 1.12 16.37
C LYS A 97 4.75 -0.19 16.29
N ILE A 98 3.47 -0.15 15.92
CA ILE A 98 2.58 -1.32 16.03
C ILE A 98 2.54 -2.20 14.78
N GLY A 99 2.61 -1.62 13.58
CA GLY A 99 2.49 -2.35 12.31
C GLY A 99 3.78 -3.04 11.86
N ILE A 100 3.77 -3.64 10.67
CA ILE A 100 4.84 -4.47 10.12
C ILE A 100 5.79 -3.61 9.28
N THR A 101 6.97 -3.31 9.81
CA THR A 101 8.03 -2.59 9.08
C THR A 101 9.01 -3.57 8.44
N LEU A 102 9.87 -3.10 7.53
CA LEU A 102 10.98 -3.94 7.03
C LEU A 102 11.91 -4.42 8.15
N ASP A 103 12.05 -3.64 9.23
CA ASP A 103 12.80 -4.05 10.43
C ASP A 103 12.18 -5.32 11.05
N LYS A 104 10.87 -5.32 11.26
CA LYS A 104 10.15 -6.49 11.79
C LYS A 104 10.14 -7.69 10.84
N LEU A 105 10.30 -7.45 9.54
CA LEU A 105 10.46 -8.50 8.54
C LEU A 105 11.90 -9.02 8.42
N GLY A 106 12.87 -8.44 9.15
CA GLY A 106 14.28 -8.80 9.04
C GLY A 106 14.94 -8.35 7.72
N LEU A 107 14.33 -7.38 7.03
CA LEU A 107 14.75 -6.89 5.71
C LEU A 107 15.38 -5.49 5.76
N LYS A 108 15.56 -4.92 6.95
CA LYS A 108 16.11 -3.58 7.10
C LYS A 108 17.57 -3.53 6.62
N ASN A 109 17.91 -2.43 5.96
CA ASN A 109 19.22 -2.16 5.37
C ASN A 109 19.67 -3.13 4.27
N LEU A 110 18.82 -4.09 3.85
CA LEU A 110 19.11 -4.92 2.71
C LEU A 110 18.91 -4.12 1.42
N THR A 111 19.80 -4.34 0.46
CA THR A 111 19.65 -3.88 -0.92
C THR A 111 18.51 -4.64 -1.60
N LYS A 112 18.03 -4.12 -2.73
CA LYS A 112 17.04 -4.81 -3.58
C LYS A 112 17.42 -6.27 -3.84
N ASP A 113 18.67 -6.52 -4.24
CA ASP A 113 19.08 -7.85 -4.68
C ASP A 113 19.22 -8.82 -3.50
N GLU A 114 19.62 -8.32 -2.34
CA GLU A 114 19.62 -9.09 -1.08
C GLU A 114 18.19 -9.43 -0.62
N ILE A 115 17.25 -8.48 -0.72
CA ILE A 115 15.84 -8.74 -0.43
C ILE A 115 15.30 -9.84 -1.34
N VAL A 116 15.53 -9.73 -2.66
CA VAL A 116 15.05 -10.73 -3.63
C VAL A 116 15.67 -12.09 -3.33
N ARG A 117 16.98 -12.16 -3.13
CA ARG A 117 17.68 -13.40 -2.80
C ARG A 117 17.14 -14.03 -1.52
N PHE A 118 16.97 -13.24 -0.45
CA PHE A 118 16.43 -13.74 0.80
C PHE A 118 15.02 -14.33 0.63
N LEU A 119 14.17 -13.70 -0.17
CA LEU A 119 12.83 -14.20 -0.46
C LEU A 119 12.83 -15.47 -1.33
N GLU A 120 13.82 -15.65 -2.20
CA GLU A 120 13.92 -16.81 -3.09
C GLU A 120 14.61 -18.03 -2.43
N SER A 121 15.65 -17.79 -1.62
CA SER A 121 16.49 -18.87 -1.05
C SER A 121 16.37 -19.04 0.47
N GLY A 122 15.75 -18.09 1.18
CA GLY A 122 15.71 -18.07 2.64
C GLY A 122 17.04 -17.70 3.30
N SER A 123 18.02 -17.19 2.52
CA SER A 123 19.37 -16.84 2.98
C SER A 123 19.91 -15.62 2.21
N LEU A 124 20.89 -14.93 2.79
CA LEU A 124 21.64 -13.83 2.12
C LEU A 124 22.84 -14.37 1.35
#